data_AF-A0A1W0BK63-F1
#
_entry.id   AF-A0A1W0BK63-F1
#
_cell.length_a   1.000
_cell.length_b   1.000
_cell.length_c   1.000
_cell.angle_alpha   90.00
_cell.angle_beta   90.00
_cell.angle_gamma   90.00
#
_symmetry.space_group_name_H-M   'P 1'
#
loop_
_entity.id
_entity.type
_entity.pdbx_description
1 polymer ?
#
loop_
_entity_poly.entity_id
_entity_poly.type
_entity_poly.pdbx_seq_one_letter_code
_entity_poly.pdbx_strand_id
1 'polypeptide(L)'
;MFDTPPVPQRVTALIESGRLPPSLAECFDPANMFLDEPPWREVAWMIDIHLANPNLDPGLRGELALMGAHAYIETCEYEMLELGKRSDRALELLREARRHGIPDSELEPLFRSAWDTNEVAADIEN
;
A
#
# COMPACT_ATOMS: atom_id res chain seq x y z
N MET A 1 10.54 12.95 9.49
CA MET A 1 9.86 11.66 9.72
C MET A 1 8.53 11.81 9.03
N PHE A 2 8.23 10.93 8.06
CA PHE A 2 6.93 10.93 7.42
C PHE A 2 5.97 10.31 8.42
N ASP A 3 4.85 10.97 8.71
CA ASP A 3 3.82 10.35 9.53
C ASP A 3 2.99 9.46 8.61
N THR A 4 3.28 8.16 8.63
CA THR A 4 2.47 7.19 7.91
C THR A 4 1.13 7.02 8.63
N PRO A 5 -0.02 7.20 7.94
CA PRO A 5 -1.32 6.93 8.54
C PRO A 5 -1.42 5.46 8.96
N PRO A 6 -2.20 5.13 10.00
CA PRO A 6 -2.37 3.75 10.43
C PRO A 6 -2.92 2.88 9.29
N VAL A 7 -2.63 1.58 9.35
CA VAL A 7 -3.18 0.57 8.43
C VAL A 7 -4.70 0.77 8.29
N PRO A 8 -5.23 0.95 7.06
CA PRO A 8 -6.66 1.13 6.88
C PRO A 8 -7.47 -0.07 7.38
N GLN A 9 -8.63 0.19 7.99
CA GLN A 9 -9.46 -0.87 8.59
C GLN A 9 -9.84 -1.97 7.58
N ARG A 10 -10.09 -1.61 6.31
CA ARG A 10 -10.35 -2.59 5.24
C ARG A 10 -9.16 -3.48 4.94
N VAL A 11 -7.94 -2.96 5.07
CA VAL A 11 -6.71 -3.73 4.88
C VAL A 11 -6.59 -4.75 6.02
N THR A 12 -6.80 -4.34 7.26
CA THR A 12 -6.87 -5.26 8.41
C THR A 12 -7.93 -6.33 8.21
N ALA A 13 -9.15 -5.94 7.85
CA ALA A 13 -10.24 -6.88 7.60
C ALA A 13 -9.93 -7.84 6.43
N LEU A 14 -9.24 -7.38 5.38
CA LEU A 14 -8.82 -8.23 4.26
C LEU A 14 -7.79 -9.28 4.73
N ILE A 15 -6.80 -8.89 5.53
CA ILE A 15 -5.79 -9.80 6.09
C ILE A 15 -6.48 -10.91 6.92
N GLU A 16 -7.44 -10.53 7.77
CA GLU A 16 -8.18 -11.47 8.64
C GLU A 16 -9.17 -12.34 7.87
N SER A 17 -9.65 -11.89 6.70
CA SER A 17 -10.69 -12.58 5.93
C SER A 17 -10.25 -13.91 5.30
N GLY A 18 -8.94 -14.16 5.20
CA GLY A 18 -8.38 -15.30 4.46
C GLY A 18 -8.58 -15.22 2.94
N ARG A 19 -9.02 -14.08 2.40
CA ARG A 19 -9.22 -13.87 0.96
C ARG A 19 -7.97 -13.40 0.22
N LEU A 20 -6.86 -13.15 0.93
CA LEU A 20 -5.61 -12.76 0.30
C LEU A 20 -5.11 -13.85 -0.65
N PRO A 21 -4.49 -13.48 -1.79
CA PRO A 21 -3.73 -14.43 -2.58
C PRO A 21 -2.69 -15.15 -1.69
N PRO A 22 -2.48 -16.48 -1.84
CA PRO A 22 -1.67 -17.26 -0.90
C PRO A 22 -0.28 -16.69 -0.64
N SER A 23 0.42 -16.28 -1.70
CA SER A 23 1.75 -15.70 -1.55
C SER A 23 1.74 -14.40 -0.74
N LEU A 24 0.71 -13.58 -0.88
CA LEU A 24 0.58 -12.34 -0.12
C LEU A 24 0.16 -12.61 1.33
N ALA A 25 -0.63 -13.67 1.57
CA ALA A 25 -1.01 -14.09 2.92
C ALA A 25 0.21 -14.53 3.75
N GLU A 26 1.21 -15.16 3.11
CA GLU A 26 2.46 -15.57 3.78
C GLU A 26 3.21 -14.39 4.43
N CYS A 27 3.11 -13.18 3.87
CA CYS A 27 3.71 -11.97 4.44
C CYS A 27 3.12 -11.56 5.80
N PHE A 28 1.91 -12.02 6.11
CA PHE A 28 1.19 -11.68 7.33
C PHE A 28 1.09 -12.87 8.29
N ASP A 29 1.73 -13.99 7.98
CA ASP A 29 1.75 -15.16 8.86
C ASP A 29 2.66 -14.87 10.08
N PRO A 30 2.11 -14.83 11.30
CA PRO A 30 2.90 -14.58 12.51
C PRO A 30 4.01 -15.60 12.72
N ALA A 31 3.89 -16.82 12.18
CA ALA A 31 4.93 -17.83 12.27
C ALA A 31 6.17 -17.50 11.41
N ASN A 32 6.00 -16.65 10.40
CA ASN A 32 7.05 -16.25 9.46
C ASN A 32 7.56 -14.81 9.69
N MET A 33 6.91 -14.05 10.57
CA MET A 33 7.29 -12.69 10.90
C MET A 33 8.46 -12.67 11.91
N PHE A 34 9.61 -12.17 11.47
CA PHE A 34 10.78 -11.92 12.32
C PHE A 34 10.71 -10.59 13.10
N LEU A 35 9.82 -9.69 12.68
CA LEU A 35 9.57 -8.37 13.28
C LEU A 35 8.08 -8.26 13.62
N ASP A 36 7.72 -7.36 14.53
CA ASP A 36 6.31 -7.09 14.90
C ASP A 36 5.50 -6.41 13.78
N GLU A 37 6.12 -6.15 12.63
CA GLU A 37 5.52 -5.48 11.48
C GLU A 37 5.65 -6.32 10.20
N PRO A 38 4.67 -6.24 9.28
CA PRO A 38 4.77 -6.90 7.98
C PRO A 38 5.98 -6.40 7.18
N PRO A 39 6.56 -7.24 6.30
CA PRO A 39 7.61 -6.81 5.39
C PRO A 39 7.04 -5.91 4.29
N TRP A 40 6.73 -4.65 4.60
CA TRP A 40 5.97 -3.74 3.71
C TRP A 40 6.58 -3.55 2.34
N ARG A 41 7.91 -3.57 2.21
CA ARG A 41 8.59 -3.58 0.91
C ARG A 41 8.15 -4.76 0.03
N GLU A 42 8.10 -5.96 0.62
CA GLU A 42 7.73 -7.19 -0.08
C GLU A 42 6.24 -7.19 -0.40
N VAL A 43 5.41 -6.77 0.57
CA VAL A 43 3.97 -6.55 0.36
C VAL A 43 3.71 -5.62 -0.82
N ALA A 44 4.37 -4.46 -0.88
CA ALA A 44 4.22 -3.49 -1.98
C ALA A 44 4.56 -4.11 -3.34
N TRP A 45 5.67 -4.83 -3.43
CA TRP A 45 6.08 -5.51 -4.66
C TRP A 45 5.09 -6.60 -5.10
N MET A 46 4.62 -7.41 -4.15
CA MET A 46 3.66 -8.48 -4.43
C MET A 46 2.30 -7.97 -4.87
N ILE A 47 1.86 -6.84 -4.31
CA ILE A 47 0.62 -6.17 -4.72
C ILE A 47 0.68 -5.79 -6.21
N ASP A 48 1.80 -5.23 -6.68
CA ASP A 48 1.96 -4.87 -8.09
C ASP A 48 1.86 -6.10 -9.00
N ILE A 49 2.48 -7.22 -8.60
CA ILE A 49 2.37 -8.49 -9.33
C ILE A 49 0.92 -8.98 -9.41
N HIS A 50 0.19 -8.94 -8.28
CA HIS A 50 -1.20 -9.39 -8.23
C HIS A 50 -2.14 -8.47 -9.01
N LEU A 51 -1.97 -7.15 -8.94
CA LEU A 51 -2.79 -6.20 -9.68
C LEU A 51 -2.56 -6.29 -11.20
N ALA A 52 -1.34 -6.63 -11.63
CA ALA A 52 -1.01 -6.89 -13.03
C ALA A 52 -1.64 -8.18 -13.57
N ASN A 53 -2.07 -9.10 -12.71
CA ASN A 53 -2.75 -10.33 -13.13
C ASN A 53 -4.18 -10.00 -13.64
N PRO A 54 -4.50 -10.25 -14.93
CA PRO A 54 -5.83 -9.99 -15.47
C PRO A 54 -6.91 -10.88 -14.83
N ASN A 55 -6.54 -12.04 -14.30
CA ASN A 55 -7.44 -13.00 -13.68
C ASN A 55 -7.66 -12.77 -12.18
N LEU A 56 -7.09 -11.71 -11.60
CA LEU A 56 -7.34 -11.33 -10.23
C LEU A 56 -8.84 -11.06 -10.01
N ASP A 57 -9.38 -11.59 -8.90
CA ASP A 57 -10.76 -11.34 -8.47
C ASP A 57 -11.06 -9.82 -8.50
N PRO A 58 -12.02 -9.36 -9.33
CA PRO A 58 -12.41 -7.95 -9.38
C PRO A 58 -12.79 -7.37 -8.02
N GLY A 59 -13.34 -8.20 -7.12
CA GLY A 59 -13.71 -7.81 -5.76
C GLY A 59 -12.54 -7.57 -4.81
N LEU A 60 -11.32 -8.01 -5.17
CA LEU A 60 -10.10 -7.79 -4.40
C LEU A 60 -9.28 -6.60 -4.91
N ARG A 61 -9.49 -6.15 -6.16
CA ARG A 61 -8.66 -5.11 -6.79
C ARG A 61 -8.61 -3.82 -5.97
N GLY A 62 -9.75 -3.34 -5.47
CA GLY A 62 -9.80 -2.12 -4.68
C GLY A 62 -9.08 -2.25 -3.32
N GLU A 63 -9.29 -3.38 -2.63
CA GLU A 63 -8.70 -3.64 -1.31
C GLU A 63 -7.19 -3.88 -1.42
N LEU A 64 -6.74 -4.58 -2.46
CA LEU A 64 -5.31 -4.75 -2.75
C LEU A 64 -4.66 -3.45 -3.20
N ALA A 65 -5.34 -2.62 -4.01
CA ALA A 65 -4.81 -1.30 -4.34
C ALA A 65 -4.65 -0.41 -3.09
N LEU A 66 -5.62 -0.44 -2.17
CA LEU A 66 -5.52 0.26 -0.88
C LEU A 66 -4.35 -0.25 -0.03
N MET A 67 -4.20 -1.57 0.10
CA MET A 67 -3.09 -2.19 0.83
C MET A 67 -1.74 -1.82 0.21
N GLY A 68 -1.63 -1.85 -1.11
CA GLY A 68 -0.41 -1.46 -1.81
C GLY A 68 -0.05 0.01 -1.60
N ALA A 69 -1.03 0.91 -1.67
CA ALA A 69 -0.80 2.32 -1.40
C ALA A 69 -0.22 2.54 0.00
N HIS A 70 -0.81 1.91 1.02
CA HIS A 70 -0.29 1.98 2.38
C HIS A 70 1.12 1.39 2.47
N ALA A 71 1.37 0.20 1.90
CA ALA A 71 2.69 -0.42 1.90
C ALA A 71 3.77 0.46 1.22
N TYR A 72 3.44 1.15 0.12
CA TYR A 72 4.35 2.10 -0.51
C TYR A 72 4.62 3.34 0.35
N ILE A 73 3.63 3.86 1.07
CA ILE A 73 3.82 4.98 2.00
C ILE A 73 4.71 4.54 3.17
N GLU A 74 4.44 3.40 3.80
CA GLU A 74 5.26 2.82 4.88
C GLU A 74 6.74 2.74 4.49
N THR A 75 7.01 2.34 3.25
CA THR A 75 8.39 2.22 2.76
C THR A 75 9.11 3.54 2.51
N CYS A 76 8.38 4.66 2.42
CA CYS A 76 8.98 5.97 2.20
C CYS A 76 9.86 6.41 3.38
N GLU A 77 9.57 5.94 4.60
CA GLU A 77 10.34 6.27 5.80
C GLU A 77 11.79 5.78 5.76
N TYR A 78 12.05 4.68 5.06
CA TYR A 78 13.37 4.04 5.00
C TYR A 78 13.95 3.92 3.59
N GLU A 79 13.27 4.42 2.56
CA GLU A 79 13.72 4.43 1.17
C GLU A 79 13.76 5.83 0.54
N MET A 80 14.44 6.75 1.22
CA MET A 80 14.57 8.16 0.82
C MET A 80 15.04 8.38 -0.63
N LEU A 81 15.86 7.48 -1.19
CA LEU A 81 16.36 7.60 -2.57
C LEU A 81 15.30 7.31 -3.64
N GLU A 82 14.20 6.66 -3.26
CA GLU A 82 13.09 6.28 -4.13
C GLU A 82 11.79 7.00 -3.74
N LEU A 83 11.89 8.06 -2.94
CA LEU A 83 10.77 8.74 -2.31
C LEU A 83 9.72 9.22 -3.32
N GLY A 84 10.16 9.88 -4.41
CA GLY A 84 9.29 10.36 -5.48
C GLY A 84 8.56 9.21 -6.17
N LYS A 85 9.30 8.17 -6.59
CA LYS A 85 8.71 7.01 -7.27
C LYS A 85 7.72 6.24 -6.40
N ARG A 86 8.02 6.07 -5.11
CA ARG A 86 7.15 5.35 -4.17
C ARG A 86 5.88 6.14 -3.84
N SER A 87 6.01 7.45 -3.61
CA SER A 87 4.85 8.32 -3.39
C SER A 87 3.96 8.44 -4.62
N ASP A 88 4.53 8.57 -5.82
CA ASP A 88 3.78 8.54 -7.08
C ASP A 88 3.01 7.23 -7.24
N ARG A 89 3.68 6.10 -6.99
CA ARG A 89 3.04 4.79 -7.08
C ARG A 89 1.91 4.64 -6.06
N ALA A 90 2.08 5.13 -4.83
CA ALA A 90 1.01 5.16 -3.84
C ALA A 90 -0.19 6.00 -4.33
N LEU A 91 0.03 7.17 -4.93
CA LEU A 91 -1.04 8.01 -5.50
C LEU A 91 -1.78 7.30 -6.64
N GLU A 92 -1.08 6.57 -7.51
CA GLU A 92 -1.71 5.75 -8.55
C GLU A 92 -2.60 4.65 -7.96
N LEU A 93 -2.11 3.93 -6.96
CA LEU A 93 -2.84 2.87 -6.29
C LEU A 93 -4.07 3.40 -5.54
N LEU A 94 -4.00 4.58 -4.92
CA LEU A 94 -5.17 5.21 -4.30
C LEU A 94 -6.24 5.59 -5.32
N ARG A 95 -5.85 6.03 -6.52
CA ARG A 95 -6.80 6.28 -7.62
C ARG A 95 -7.42 4.98 -8.13
N GLU A 96 -6.67 3.89 -8.15
CA GLU A 96 -7.17 2.55 -8.48
C GLU A 96 -8.18 2.06 -7.43
N ALA A 97 -7.84 2.18 -6.14
CA ALA A 97 -8.72 1.85 -5.03
C ALA A 97 -10.04 2.61 -5.10
N ARG A 98 -9.99 3.94 -5.37
CA ARG A 98 -11.17 4.78 -5.61
C ARG A 98 -12.04 4.24 -6.75
N ARG A 99 -11.42 3.89 -7.89
CA ARG A 99 -12.14 3.37 -9.07
C ARG A 99 -12.89 2.07 -8.75
N HIS A 100 -12.37 1.29 -7.82
CA HIS A 100 -12.94 0.04 -7.35
C HIS A 100 -13.84 0.19 -6.11
N GLY A 101 -14.28 1.41 -5.79
CA GLY A 101 -15.34 1.66 -4.81
C GLY A 101 -14.88 1.80 -3.35
N ILE A 102 -13.57 1.96 -3.10
CA ILE A 102 -13.10 2.33 -1.77
C ILE A 102 -13.52 3.78 -1.49
N PRO A 103 -14.17 4.06 -0.33
CA PRO A 103 -14.69 5.39 -0.04
C PRO A 103 -13.56 6.39 0.24
N ASP A 104 -13.76 7.64 -0.17
CA ASP A 104 -12.79 8.72 0.04
C ASP A 104 -12.42 8.93 1.51
N SER A 105 -13.32 8.66 2.45
CA SER A 105 -13.02 8.74 3.88
C SER A 105 -11.88 7.82 4.34
N GLU A 106 -11.67 6.69 3.64
CA GLU A 106 -10.56 5.78 3.91
C GLU A 106 -9.31 6.13 3.09
N LEU A 107 -9.48 6.78 1.93
CA LEU A 107 -8.38 7.13 1.03
C LEU A 107 -7.70 8.44 1.41
N GLU A 108 -8.46 9.42 1.92
CA GLU A 108 -8.01 10.80 2.15
C GLU A 108 -6.76 10.90 3.04
N PRO A 109 -6.63 10.16 4.15
CA PRO A 109 -5.42 10.22 4.98
C PRO A 109 -4.17 9.76 4.22
N LEU A 110 -4.30 8.69 3.43
CA LEU A 110 -3.21 8.15 2.62
C LEU A 110 -2.89 9.06 1.43
N PHE A 111 -3.91 9.67 0.79
CA PHE A 111 -3.70 10.65 -0.27
C PHE A 111 -2.89 11.83 0.21
N ARG A 112 -3.22 12.37 1.39
CA ARG A 112 -2.47 13.47 1.99
C ARG A 112 -1.02 13.06 2.27
N SER A 113 -0.81 11.93 2.94
CA SER A 113 0.54 11.46 3.27
C SER A 113 1.39 11.20 2.01
N ALA A 114 0.82 10.54 0.99
CA ALA A 114 1.52 10.31 -0.28
C ALA A 114 1.82 11.63 -1.01
N TRP A 115 0.89 12.59 -1.01
CA TRP A 115 1.10 13.91 -1.62
C TRP A 115 2.20 14.69 -0.91
N ASP A 116 2.13 14.81 0.42
CA ASP A 116 3.14 15.52 1.21
C ASP A 116 4.53 14.90 1.03
N THR A 117 4.59 13.57 0.92
CA THR A 117 5.83 12.83 0.62
C THR A 117 6.36 13.13 -0.77
N ASN A 118 5.48 13.26 -1.76
CA ASN A 118 5.85 13.58 -3.14
C ASN A 118 6.41 15.00 -3.26
N GLU A 119 5.80 15.97 -2.59
CA GLU A 119 6.29 17.36 -2.54
C GLU A 119 7.69 17.42 -1.92
N VAL A 120 7.93 16.68 -0.83
CA VAL A 120 9.27 16.57 -0.23
C VAL A 120 10.28 15.94 -1.20
N ALA A 121 9.87 14.93 -1.96
CA ALA A 121 10.74 14.33 -2.97
C ALA A 121 11.13 15.33 -4.07
N ALA A 122 10.15 16.10 -4.56
CA ALA A 122 10.39 17.14 -5.56
C ALA A 122 11.35 18.23 -5.06
N ASP A 123 11.27 18.60 -3.78
CA ASP A 123 12.21 19.55 -3.16
C ASP A 123 13.64 19.01 -3.06
N ILE A 124 13.82 17.70 -2.87
CA ILE A 124 15.14 17.05 -2.78
C ILE A 124 15.80 16.93 -4.16
N GLU A 125 15.01 16.78 -5.22
CA GLU A 125 15.49 16.59 -6.59
C GLU A 125 15.87 17.90 -7.32
N ASN A 126 15.55 19.06 -6.73
CA ASN A 126 15.88 20.41 -7.24
C ASN A 126 17.22 20.94 -6.71
#